data_AF-E2C045-F1
#
_entry.id   AF-E2C045-F1
#
_cell.length_a   1.000
_cell.length_b   1.000
_cell.length_c   1.000
_cell.angle_alpha   90.00
_cell.angle_beta   90.00
_cell.angle_gamma   90.00
#
_symmetry.space_group_name_H-M   'P 1'
#
loop_
_entity.id
_entity.type
_entity.pdbx_description
1 polymer ?
#
loop_
_entity_poly.entity_id
_entity_poly.type
_entity_poly.pdbx_seq_one_letter_code
_entity_poly.pdbx_strand_id
1 'polypeptide(L)'
;LRIWSLENNISHVALTKLLKGLTVNGYEKLPCDARTLLKTPIRTSMINTHSGTFYYHGLQTALKNHLRHIKPVYGRLKNPIKINLSIDGLPLTKSSKSQFWPLLGQIVHVDYREKPLVIGIFHGYSKPNEPGEIIHEFIEEYNEIQMKGFQYGREKYKVLINAVICDAPAKAFVK
;
A
#
# COMPACT_ATOMS: atom_id res chain seq x y z
N LEU A 1 23.72 -10.21 3.62
CA LEU A 1 23.15 -9.17 4.51
C LEU A 1 21.75 -8.72 4.10
N ARG A 2 21.54 -8.14 2.91
CA ARG A 2 20.20 -7.67 2.48
C ARG A 2 19.08 -8.72 2.53
N ILE A 3 19.30 -9.88 1.90
CA ILE A 3 18.30 -10.96 1.86
C ILE A 3 18.02 -11.48 3.26
N TRP A 4 19.09 -11.88 3.97
CA TRP A 4 19.03 -12.31 5.37
C TRP A 4 18.24 -11.33 6.27
N SER A 5 18.48 -10.02 6.16
CA SER A 5 17.79 -9.05 7.00
C SER A 5 16.29 -8.96 6.73
N LEU A 6 15.87 -9.16 5.47
CA LEU A 6 14.47 -9.15 5.08
C LEU A 6 13.76 -10.43 5.54
N GLU A 7 14.39 -11.59 5.35
CA GLU A 7 13.83 -12.88 5.76
C GLU A 7 13.66 -13.00 7.27
N ASN A 8 14.57 -12.38 8.03
CA ASN A 8 14.55 -12.43 9.50
C ASN A 8 13.87 -11.22 10.14
N ASN A 9 13.22 -10.35 9.36
CA ASN A 9 12.55 -9.14 9.84
C ASN A 9 13.45 -8.27 10.76
N ILE A 10 14.73 -8.16 10.41
CA ILE A 10 15.69 -7.40 11.21
C ILE A 10 15.34 -5.91 11.14
N SER A 11 15.23 -5.27 12.30
CA SER A 11 14.91 -3.84 12.36
C SER A 11 16.00 -3.00 11.68
N HIS A 12 15.61 -1.88 11.05
CA HIS A 12 16.57 -0.95 10.44
C HIS A 12 17.62 -0.45 11.45
N VAL A 13 17.22 -0.29 12.72
CA VAL A 13 18.14 0.12 13.80
C VAL A 13 19.20 -0.96 14.04
N ALA A 14 18.79 -2.22 14.21
CA ALA A 14 19.73 -3.33 14.43
C ALA A 14 20.65 -3.53 13.23
N LEU A 15 20.09 -3.50 12.01
CA LEU A 15 20.86 -3.63 10.77
C LEU A 15 21.87 -2.48 10.60
N THR A 16 21.49 -1.24 10.93
CA THR A 16 22.37 -0.07 10.88
C THR A 16 23.52 -0.20 11.89
N LYS A 17 23.23 -0.65 13.12
CA LYS A 17 24.27 -0.91 14.14
C LYS A 17 25.26 -1.98 13.67
N LEU A 18 24.75 -3.08 13.11
CA LEU A 18 25.58 -4.14 12.56
C LEU A 18 26.46 -3.63 11.41
N LEU A 19 25.87 -2.90 10.46
CA LEU A 19 26.59 -2.33 9.32
C LEU A 19 27.73 -1.42 9.75
N LYS A 20 27.48 -0.49 10.68
CA LYS A 20 28.52 0.38 11.24
C LYS A 20 29.64 -0.43 11.90
N GLY A 21 29.30 -1.47 12.66
CA GLY A 21 30.27 -2.36 13.27
C GLY A 21 31.14 -3.06 12.22
N LEU A 22 30.54 -3.59 11.16
CA LEU A 22 31.26 -4.24 10.06
C LEU A 22 32.17 -3.25 9.32
N THR A 23 31.70 -2.03 9.04
CA THR A 23 32.52 -0.99 8.39
C THR A 23 33.77 -0.67 9.21
N VAL A 24 33.62 -0.53 10.54
CA VAL A 24 34.76 -0.28 11.46
C VAL A 24 35.74 -1.47 11.50
N ASN A 25 35.26 -2.70 11.26
CA ASN A 25 36.07 -3.92 11.25
C ASN A 25 36.56 -4.32 9.85
N GLY A 26 36.82 -3.34 8.97
CA GLY A 26 37.49 -3.57 7.68
C GLY A 26 36.57 -3.85 6.49
N TYR A 27 35.24 -3.80 6.66
CA TYR A 27 34.28 -3.93 5.56
C TYR A 27 33.84 -2.57 5.01
N GLU A 28 34.79 -1.72 4.62
CA GLU A 28 34.56 -0.31 4.23
C GLU A 28 33.61 -0.14 3.02
N LYS A 29 33.52 -1.15 2.16
CA LYS A 29 32.63 -1.13 0.98
C LYS A 29 31.15 -1.34 1.32
N LEU A 30 30.84 -1.71 2.57
CA LEU A 30 29.45 -1.84 3.02
C LEU A 30 28.87 -0.48 3.39
N PRO A 31 27.60 -0.20 3.05
CA PRO A 31 26.94 1.02 3.47
C PRO A 31 26.71 1.03 4.99
N CYS A 32 26.84 2.19 5.62
CA CYS A 32 26.64 2.36 7.06
C CYS A 32 25.17 2.47 7.50
N ASP A 33 24.23 2.53 6.56
CA ASP A 33 22.80 2.73 6.81
C ASP A 33 21.98 1.60 6.19
N ALA A 34 21.03 1.07 6.97
CA ALA A 34 20.13 0.00 6.55
C ALA A 34 19.36 0.36 5.28
N ARG A 35 18.89 1.61 5.13
CA ARG A 35 18.12 2.07 3.97
C ARG A 35 18.94 1.99 2.70
N THR A 36 20.23 2.34 2.78
CA THR A 36 21.16 2.23 1.64
C THR A 36 21.42 0.77 1.28
N LEU A 37 21.65 -0.11 2.26
CA LEU A 37 21.83 -1.54 2.01
C LEU A 37 20.58 -2.16 1.35
N LEU A 38 19.40 -1.78 1.85
CA LEU A 38 18.11 -2.30 1.38
C LEU A 38 17.65 -1.65 0.08
N LYS A 39 18.36 -0.61 -0.39
CA LYS A 39 18.00 0.22 -1.54
C LYS A 39 16.57 0.76 -1.42
N THR A 40 16.22 1.28 -0.23
CA THR A 40 14.91 1.86 0.02
C THR A 40 14.69 3.04 -0.93
N PRO A 41 13.58 3.07 -1.70
CA PRO A 41 13.28 4.20 -2.58
C PRO A 41 13.23 5.52 -1.79
N ILE A 42 13.93 6.53 -2.30
CA ILE A 42 14.01 7.86 -1.67
C ILE A 42 12.91 8.78 -2.21
N ARG A 43 12.40 8.49 -3.41
CA ARG A 43 11.34 9.24 -4.07
C ARG A 43 10.30 8.28 -4.62
N THR A 44 9.07 8.74 -4.56
CA THR A 44 7.91 8.05 -5.12
C THR A 44 7.16 9.06 -5.99
N SER A 45 6.58 8.60 -7.10
CA SER A 45 5.74 9.45 -7.95
C SER A 45 4.51 9.91 -7.16
N MET A 46 4.41 11.22 -6.93
CA MET A 46 3.27 11.87 -6.31
C MET A 46 2.48 12.59 -7.40
N ILE A 47 1.17 12.50 -7.32
CA ILE A 47 0.22 13.23 -8.16
C ILE A 47 -0.15 14.50 -7.38
N ASN A 48 0.06 15.67 -7.97
CA ASN A 48 -0.39 16.92 -7.37
C ASN A 48 -1.89 17.06 -7.59
N THR A 49 -2.63 17.32 -6.53
CA THR A 49 -4.07 17.55 -6.58
C THR A 49 -4.37 18.98 -6.11
N HIS A 50 -5.64 19.40 -6.17
CA HIS A 50 -6.00 20.76 -5.81
C HIS A 50 -5.81 21.05 -4.31
N SER A 51 -6.10 20.07 -3.44
CA SER A 51 -6.04 20.23 -1.98
C SER A 51 -4.83 19.57 -1.32
N GLY A 52 -3.97 18.90 -2.09
CA GLY A 52 -2.82 18.18 -1.56
C GLY A 52 -2.03 17.40 -2.60
N THR A 53 -1.54 16.25 -2.18
CA THR A 53 -0.79 15.33 -3.03
C THR A 53 -1.29 13.91 -2.82
N PHE A 54 -1.36 13.13 -3.89
CA PHE A 54 -1.83 11.76 -3.88
C PHE A 54 -0.73 10.81 -4.33
N TYR A 55 -0.44 9.81 -3.50
CA TYR A 55 0.36 8.66 -3.90
C TYR A 55 -0.56 7.53 -4.34
N TYR A 56 -0.46 7.14 -5.61
CA TYR A 56 -1.15 5.96 -6.12
C TYR A 56 -0.22 4.75 -6.13
N HIS A 57 -0.51 3.74 -5.31
CA HIS A 57 0.22 2.47 -5.30
C HIS A 57 -0.31 1.50 -6.37
N GLY A 58 -1.61 1.56 -6.65
CA GLY A 58 -2.29 0.70 -7.61
C GLY A 58 -2.91 -0.53 -6.99
N LEU A 59 -4.16 -0.82 -7.33
CA LEU A 59 -4.92 -1.99 -6.89
C LEU A 59 -4.24 -3.28 -7.36
N GLN A 60 -3.78 -3.36 -8.62
CA GLN A 60 -3.12 -4.58 -9.10
C GLN A 60 -1.82 -4.84 -8.34
N THR A 61 -1.03 -3.78 -8.11
CA THR A 61 0.24 -3.86 -7.38
C THR A 61 0.01 -4.28 -5.94
N ALA A 62 -0.96 -3.63 -5.26
CA ALA A 62 -1.33 -3.94 -3.90
C ALA A 62 -1.77 -5.41 -3.75
N LEU A 63 -2.65 -5.89 -4.65
CA LEU A 63 -3.10 -7.29 -4.67
C LEU A 63 -1.94 -8.25 -4.94
N LYS A 64 -1.10 -7.99 -5.93
CA LYS A 64 0.06 -8.85 -6.25
C LYS A 64 1.00 -8.97 -5.05
N ASN A 65 1.31 -7.86 -4.39
CA ASN A 65 2.17 -7.83 -3.22
C ASN A 65 1.54 -8.59 -2.05
N HIS A 66 0.27 -8.32 -1.76
CA HIS A 66 -0.48 -9.00 -0.70
C HIS A 66 -0.52 -10.51 -0.91
N LEU A 67 -0.91 -10.97 -2.10
CA LEU A 67 -0.97 -12.40 -2.43
C LEU A 67 0.39 -13.09 -2.41
N ARG A 68 1.49 -12.38 -2.72
CA ARG A 68 2.85 -12.92 -2.59
C ARG A 68 3.23 -13.21 -1.14
N HIS A 69 2.82 -12.35 -0.20
CA HIS A 69 3.17 -12.49 1.20
C HIS A 69 2.37 -13.57 1.93
N ILE A 70 1.16 -13.90 1.47
CA ILE A 70 0.28 -14.85 2.14
C ILE A 70 0.20 -16.22 1.44
N LYS A 71 0.97 -16.39 0.36
CA LYS A 71 1.08 -17.66 -0.38
C LYS A 71 1.39 -18.93 0.45
N PRO A 72 2.13 -18.90 1.58
CA PRO A 72 2.32 -20.14 2.35
C PRO A 72 1.08 -20.61 3.12
N VAL A 73 -0.02 -19.86 3.13
CA VAL A 73 -1.23 -20.19 3.92
C VAL A 73 -2.42 -20.63 3.04
N TYR A 74 -2.40 -20.35 1.74
CA TYR A 74 -3.57 -20.51 0.87
C TYR A 74 -3.36 -21.49 -0.28
N GLY A 75 -4.38 -22.32 -0.52
CA GLY A 75 -4.52 -23.10 -1.75
C GLY A 75 -4.89 -22.21 -2.96
N ARG A 76 -5.84 -22.66 -3.80
CA ARG A 76 -6.30 -21.88 -4.96
C ARG A 76 -7.18 -20.71 -4.53
N LEU A 77 -6.88 -19.50 -4.99
CA LEU A 77 -7.75 -18.32 -4.80
C LEU A 77 -9.13 -18.55 -5.40
N LYS A 78 -10.18 -18.14 -4.68
CA LYS A 78 -11.55 -18.11 -5.22
C LYS A 78 -11.64 -17.03 -6.33
N ASN A 79 -12.40 -17.34 -7.37
CA ASN A 79 -12.72 -16.42 -8.45
C ASN A 79 -14.25 -16.24 -8.45
N PRO A 80 -14.79 -15.02 -8.27
CA PRO A 80 -14.11 -13.72 -8.21
C PRO A 80 -13.40 -13.44 -6.88
N ILE A 81 -12.36 -12.60 -6.93
CA ILE A 81 -11.76 -11.96 -5.76
C ILE A 81 -12.66 -10.80 -5.34
N LYS A 82 -13.24 -10.88 -4.15
CA LYS A 82 -14.09 -9.83 -3.59
C LYS A 82 -13.26 -8.90 -2.71
N ILE A 83 -13.46 -7.59 -2.82
CA ILE A 83 -12.69 -6.58 -2.09
C ILE A 83 -13.62 -5.58 -1.43
N ASN A 84 -13.41 -5.30 -0.15
CA ASN A 84 -13.98 -4.13 0.51
C ASN A 84 -13.02 -2.95 0.36
N LEU A 85 -13.51 -1.80 -0.07
CA LEU A 85 -12.75 -0.56 -0.10
C LEU A 85 -13.00 0.22 1.18
N SER A 86 -12.01 0.96 1.65
CA SER A 86 -12.14 1.88 2.77
C SER A 86 -11.43 3.19 2.47
N ILE A 87 -12.09 4.32 2.77
CA ILE A 87 -11.50 5.66 2.73
C ILE A 87 -11.78 6.31 4.08
N ASP A 88 -10.72 6.73 4.76
CA ASP A 88 -10.79 7.30 6.12
C ASP A 88 -9.82 8.48 6.25
N GLY A 89 -10.11 9.42 7.14
CA GLY A 89 -9.27 10.58 7.42
C GLY A 89 -8.45 10.39 8.70
N LEU A 90 -7.12 10.35 8.58
CA LEU A 90 -6.21 10.16 9.70
C LEU A 90 -5.35 11.41 9.95
N PRO A 91 -5.48 12.10 11.09
CA PRO A 91 -4.59 13.21 11.44
C PRO A 91 -3.16 12.69 11.70
N LEU A 92 -2.16 13.30 11.05
CA LEU A 92 -0.76 12.88 11.18
C LEU A 92 -0.09 13.43 12.43
N THR A 93 -0.42 14.66 12.80
CA THR A 93 0.12 15.29 14.00
C THR A 93 -0.97 16.03 14.75
N LYS A 94 -0.78 16.17 16.06
CA LYS A 94 -1.73 16.90 16.92
C LYS A 94 -1.66 18.41 16.74
N SER A 95 -0.51 18.92 16.29
CA SER A 95 -0.19 20.36 16.23
C SER A 95 -0.24 20.95 14.82
N SER A 96 -0.33 20.12 13.78
CA SER A 96 -0.56 20.58 12.40
C SER A 96 -1.91 20.11 11.90
N LYS A 97 -2.48 20.80 10.90
CA LYS A 97 -3.68 20.34 10.20
C LYS A 97 -3.38 19.22 9.19
N SER A 98 -2.17 18.64 9.21
CA SER A 98 -1.76 17.62 8.25
C SER A 98 -2.50 16.31 8.46
N GLN A 99 -3.07 15.79 7.37
CA GLN A 99 -3.93 14.61 7.38
C GLN A 99 -3.56 13.68 6.22
N PHE A 100 -3.70 12.38 6.47
CA PHE A 100 -3.72 11.37 5.43
C PHE A 100 -5.15 10.89 5.18
N TRP A 101 -5.43 10.61 3.92
CA TRP A 101 -6.66 9.95 3.50
C TRP A 101 -6.29 8.71 2.69
N PRO A 102 -6.04 7.56 3.35
CA PRO A 102 -5.72 6.32 2.66
C PRO A 102 -6.93 5.74 1.93
N LEU A 103 -6.70 5.33 0.68
CA LEU A 103 -7.56 4.39 -0.03
C LEU A 103 -7.04 2.98 0.25
N LEU A 104 -7.81 2.23 1.04
CA LEU A 104 -7.48 0.87 1.44
C LEU A 104 -8.39 -0.13 0.73
N GLY A 105 -7.86 -1.32 0.48
CA GLY A 105 -8.62 -2.49 0.07
C GLY A 105 -8.48 -3.61 1.09
N GLN A 106 -9.46 -4.50 1.17
CA GLN A 106 -9.39 -5.70 1.99
C GLN A 106 -10.03 -6.85 1.22
N ILE A 107 -9.29 -7.94 0.98
CA ILE A 107 -9.87 -9.12 0.34
C ILE A 107 -10.85 -9.78 1.30
N VAL A 108 -12.04 -10.10 0.80
CA VAL A 108 -13.10 -10.73 1.58
C VAL A 108 -12.92 -12.26 1.51
N HIS A 109 -12.67 -12.85 2.68
CA HIS A 109 -12.62 -14.30 2.88
C HIS A 109 -13.77 -14.76 3.76
N VAL A 110 -14.17 -16.02 3.59
CA VAL A 110 -15.26 -16.63 4.37
C VAL A 110 -14.81 -16.95 5.79
N ASP A 111 -13.54 -17.35 5.94
CA ASP A 111 -13.06 -18.01 7.17
C ASP A 111 -12.27 -17.09 8.10
N TYR A 112 -11.79 -15.93 7.63
CA TYR A 112 -11.03 -14.96 8.43
C TYR A 112 -11.01 -13.58 7.79
N ARG A 113 -10.63 -12.56 8.57
CA ARG A 113 -10.41 -11.19 8.09
C ARG A 113 -8.94 -10.99 7.73
N GLU A 114 -8.67 -10.59 6.50
CA GLU A 114 -7.32 -10.23 6.08
C GLU A 114 -6.94 -8.80 6.51
N LYS A 115 -5.63 -8.54 6.58
CA LYS A 115 -5.14 -7.18 6.79
C LYS A 115 -5.49 -6.31 5.58
N PRO A 116 -5.83 -5.02 5.79
CA PRO A 116 -6.04 -4.11 4.69
C PRO A 116 -4.73 -3.90 3.91
N LEU A 117 -4.86 -3.80 2.59
CA LEU A 117 -3.82 -3.39 1.66
C LEU A 117 -3.99 -1.91 1.32
N VAL A 118 -2.88 -1.22 1.10
CA VAL A 118 -2.87 0.19 0.70
C VAL A 118 -2.92 0.26 -0.82
N ILE A 119 -3.92 0.93 -1.37
CA ILE A 119 -4.09 1.18 -2.81
C ILE A 119 -3.57 2.59 -3.16
N GLY A 120 -3.81 3.55 -2.28
CA GLY A 120 -3.30 4.91 -2.42
C GLY A 120 -3.36 5.68 -1.11
N ILE A 121 -2.66 6.80 -1.03
CA ILE A 121 -2.63 7.68 0.14
C ILE A 121 -2.67 9.12 -0.35
N PHE A 122 -3.72 9.85 0.02
CA PHE A 122 -3.74 11.30 -0.11
C PHE A 122 -3.11 11.95 1.12
N HIS A 123 -2.41 13.06 0.91
CA HIS A 123 -1.83 13.91 1.93
C HIS A 123 -2.19 15.37 1.67
N GLY A 124 -2.69 16.04 2.70
CA GLY A 124 -3.00 17.47 2.64
C GLY A 124 -3.02 18.10 4.03
N TYR A 125 -3.19 19.42 4.06
CA TYR A 125 -3.47 20.18 5.29
C TYR A 125 -4.98 20.43 5.50
N SER A 126 -5.78 19.85 4.63
CA SER A 126 -7.23 19.77 4.70
C SER A 126 -7.67 18.39 4.22
N LYS A 127 -8.97 18.09 4.40
CA LYS A 127 -9.61 17.00 3.68
C LYS A 127 -9.53 17.25 2.16
N PRO A 128 -9.57 16.19 1.33
CA PRO A 128 -9.74 16.32 -0.11
C PRO A 128 -10.91 17.25 -0.42
N ASN A 129 -10.73 18.16 -1.38
CA ASN A 129 -11.82 19.06 -1.77
C ASN A 129 -12.86 18.30 -2.59
N GLU A 130 -12.40 17.38 -3.44
CA GLU A 130 -13.26 16.49 -4.22
C GLU A 130 -12.83 15.02 -4.09
N PRO A 131 -13.77 14.07 -4.29
CA PRO A 131 -13.50 12.64 -4.16
C PRO A 131 -12.52 12.15 -5.24
N GLY A 132 -12.56 12.79 -6.40
CA GLY A 132 -11.68 12.53 -7.55
C GLY A 132 -10.20 12.56 -7.19
N GLU A 133 -9.80 13.38 -6.21
CA GLU A 133 -8.40 13.47 -5.75
C GLU A 133 -7.86 12.16 -5.17
N ILE A 134 -8.74 11.23 -4.78
CA ILE A 134 -8.37 9.89 -4.27
C ILE A 134 -8.78 8.79 -5.24
N ILE A 135 -9.97 8.89 -5.86
CA ILE A 135 -10.58 7.75 -6.55
C ILE A 135 -10.31 7.72 -8.06
N HIS A 136 -9.83 8.82 -8.67
CA HIS A 136 -9.67 8.91 -10.13
C HIS A 136 -8.78 7.79 -10.69
N GLU A 137 -7.53 7.73 -10.24
CA GLU A 137 -6.55 6.69 -10.65
C GLU A 137 -7.06 5.27 -10.37
N PHE A 138 -7.79 5.11 -9.25
CA PHE A 138 -8.40 3.84 -8.89
C PHE A 138 -9.47 3.40 -9.89
N ILE A 139 -10.36 4.30 -10.29
CA ILE A 139 -11.44 4.00 -11.23
C ILE A 139 -10.86 3.62 -12.59
N GLU A 140 -9.86 4.35 -13.07
CA GLU A 140 -9.18 4.05 -14.33
C GLU A 140 -8.58 2.63 -14.31
N GLU A 141 -7.75 2.32 -13.30
CA GLU A 141 -7.16 0.99 -13.18
C GLU A 141 -8.23 -0.10 -12.95
N TYR A 142 -9.26 0.17 -12.17
CA TYR A 142 -10.33 -0.79 -11.89
C TYR A 142 -11.11 -1.13 -13.16
N ASN A 143 -11.41 -0.14 -14.01
CA ASN A 143 -12.05 -0.36 -15.31
C ASN A 143 -11.17 -1.22 -16.22
N GLU A 144 -9.85 -0.97 -16.24
CA GLU A 144 -8.92 -1.84 -16.93
C GLU A 144 -8.94 -3.28 -16.40
N ILE A 145 -9.00 -3.46 -15.08
CA ILE A 145 -9.13 -4.78 -14.46
C ILE A 145 -10.44 -5.45 -14.84
N GLN A 146 -11.56 -4.70 -14.95
CA GLN A 146 -12.83 -5.28 -15.38
C GLN A 146 -12.77 -5.79 -16.83
N MET A 147 -12.13 -5.03 -17.73
CA MET A 147 -11.98 -5.41 -19.14
C MET A 147 -10.95 -6.53 -19.34
N LYS A 148 -9.74 -6.34 -18.79
CA LYS A 148 -8.59 -7.19 -19.04
C LYS A 148 -8.45 -8.32 -18.03
N GLY A 149 -9.18 -8.32 -16.92
CA GLY A 149 -9.03 -9.25 -15.79
C GLY A 149 -7.74 -9.02 -14.98
N PHE A 150 -7.73 -9.43 -13.71
CA PHE A 150 -6.54 -9.39 -12.87
C PHE A 150 -5.70 -10.65 -13.07
N GLN A 151 -4.49 -10.48 -13.63
CA GLN A 151 -3.55 -11.60 -13.83
C GLN A 151 -2.68 -11.81 -12.58
N TYR A 152 -2.72 -13.03 -12.03
CA TYR A 152 -1.83 -13.45 -10.96
C TYR A 152 -1.30 -14.87 -11.19
N GLY A 153 0.02 -14.98 -11.38
CA GLY A 153 0.64 -16.23 -11.84
C GLY A 153 0.17 -16.55 -13.26
N ARG A 154 -0.28 -17.81 -13.48
CA ARG A 154 -0.84 -18.26 -14.76
C ARG A 154 -2.36 -18.07 -14.87
N GLU A 155 -3.00 -17.69 -13.77
CA GLU A 155 -4.46 -17.61 -13.66
C GLU A 155 -4.94 -16.16 -13.77
N LYS A 156 -6.18 -16.02 -14.25
CA LYS A 156 -6.86 -14.74 -14.44
C LYS A 156 -8.11 -14.69 -13.58
N TYR A 157 -8.24 -13.63 -12.79
CA TYR A 157 -9.29 -13.46 -11.80
C TYR A 157 -10.18 -12.27 -12.15
N LYS A 158 -11.47 -12.40 -11.88
CA LYS A 158 -12.38 -11.25 -11.80
C LYS A 158 -12.23 -10.62 -10.42
N VAL A 159 -12.20 -9.29 -10.37
CA VAL A 159 -12.16 -8.53 -9.11
C VAL A 159 -13.50 -7.82 -8.95
N LEU A 160 -14.15 -7.98 -7.80
CA LEU A 160 -15.43 -7.36 -7.51
C LEU A 160 -15.33 -6.51 -6.24
N ILE A 161 -15.78 -5.26 -6.33
CA ILE A 161 -16.01 -4.43 -5.13
C ILE A 161 -17.24 -4.98 -4.42
N ASN A 162 -17.05 -5.46 -3.20
CA ASN A 162 -18.09 -6.03 -2.35
C ASN A 162 -18.77 -4.95 -1.49
N ALA A 163 -17.99 -4.02 -0.95
CA ALA A 163 -18.49 -2.90 -0.17
C ALA A 163 -17.51 -1.71 -0.24
N VAL A 164 -18.03 -0.50 -0.04
CA VAL A 164 -17.24 0.71 0.20
C VAL A 164 -17.55 1.21 1.61
N ILE A 165 -16.56 1.21 2.47
CA ILE A 165 -16.64 1.56 3.88
C ILE A 165 -16.06 2.96 4.05
N CYS A 166 -16.84 3.85 4.63
CA CYS A 166 -16.44 5.23 4.85
C CYS A 166 -17.10 5.73 6.13
N ASP A 167 -16.39 6.58 6.88
CA ASP A 167 -16.98 7.31 7.99
C ASP A 167 -18.01 8.33 7.46
N ALA A 168 -18.87 8.87 8.33
CA ALA A 168 -19.94 9.77 7.89
C ALA A 168 -19.44 10.98 7.07
N PRO A 169 -18.30 11.62 7.44
CA PRO A 169 -17.64 12.62 6.59
C PRO A 169 -17.20 12.08 5.22
N ALA A 170 -16.48 10.96 5.14
CA ALA A 170 -16.02 10.39 3.87
C ALA A 170 -17.18 9.92 2.98
N LYS A 171 -18.29 9.44 3.56
CA LYS A 171 -19.48 9.02 2.80
C LYS A 171 -20.12 10.17 2.02
N ALA A 172 -20.06 11.40 2.54
CA ALA A 172 -20.54 12.58 1.83
C ALA A 172 -19.66 12.93 0.63
N PHE A 173 -18.38 12.54 0.65
CA PHE A 173 -17.47 12.68 -0.48
C PHE A 173 -17.73 11.61 -1.54
N VAL A 174 -17.84 10.34 -1.17
CA VAL A 174 -17.90 9.24 -2.17
C VAL A 174 -19.23 9.18 -2.96
N LYS A 175 -20.21 10.03 -2.65
CA LYS A 175 -21.56 9.99 -3.23
C LYS A 175 -21.66 10.56 -4.64
#